data_AF-A0A6M0AGF9-F1
#
_entry.id   AF-A0A6M0AGF9-F1
#
_cell.length_a   1.000
_cell.length_b   1.000
_cell.length_c   1.000
_cell.angle_alpha   90.00
_cell.angle_beta   90.00
_cell.angle_gamma   90.00
#
_symmetry.space_group_name_H-M   'P 1'
#
loop_
_entity.id
_entity.type
_entity.pdbx_description
1 polymer ?
#
loop_
_entity_poly.entity_id
_entity_poly.type
_entity_poly.pdbx_seq_one_letter_code
_entity_poly.pdbx_strand_id
1 'polypeptide(L)'
;YRRLKDEEFNDDTKDAGELGAGHTVTALYEIIPVGAKTNVKLPDIDPLKYQSNAASTSNFKELMQVKLRYKEPDGNTSQLLTYPLVDKAVKLKDASDNFKFSAAVASFGMVLRDSPYKGKASFDQALQLAKESEGVDLEGYRAEFIDLIESAEEIGDRE
;
A
#
# COMPACT_ATOMS: atom_id res chain seq x y z
N TYR A 1 -5.17 -2.83 -10.67
CA TYR A 1 -6.01 -3.84 -11.35
C TYR A 1 -5.35 -5.20 -11.14
N ARG A 2 -5.94 -6.12 -10.37
CA ARG A 2 -5.42 -7.49 -10.24
C ARG A 2 -5.83 -8.23 -11.52
N ARG A 3 -4.88 -8.48 -12.43
CA ARG A 3 -5.15 -9.09 -13.74
C ARG A 3 -5.25 -10.62 -13.72
N LEU A 4 -4.84 -11.27 -12.62
CA LEU A 4 -4.85 -12.72 -12.48
C LEU A 4 -5.94 -13.21 -11.53
N LYS A 5 -6.66 -14.25 -11.96
CA LYS A 5 -7.56 -15.02 -11.09
C LYS A 5 -6.74 -15.89 -10.13
N ASP A 6 -7.33 -16.25 -8.98
CA ASP A 6 -6.65 -17.07 -7.98
C ASP A 6 -6.24 -18.45 -8.54
N GLU A 7 -7.03 -19.02 -9.47
CA GLU A 7 -6.71 -20.28 -10.15
C GLU A 7 -5.49 -20.15 -11.08
N GLU A 8 -5.33 -18.99 -11.71
CA GLU A 8 -4.25 -18.71 -12.66
C GLU A 8 -2.92 -18.39 -11.95
N PHE A 9 -2.95 -18.08 -10.65
CA PHE A 9 -1.74 -17.74 -9.89
C PHE A 9 -0.77 -18.92 -9.76
N ASN A 10 -1.28 -20.14 -9.84
CA ASN A 10 -0.47 -21.35 -9.76
C ASN A 10 0.02 -21.84 -11.14
N ASP A 11 -0.37 -21.19 -12.23
CA ASP A 11 -0.01 -21.57 -13.59
C ASP A 11 1.17 -20.72 -14.09
N ASP A 12 2.37 -21.32 -14.11
CA ASP A 12 3.61 -20.66 -14.53
C ASP A 12 3.66 -20.30 -16.02
N THR A 13 2.63 -20.67 -16.81
CA THR A 13 2.47 -20.29 -18.23
C THR A 13 1.69 -18.98 -18.40
N LYS A 14 1.05 -18.47 -17.34
CA LYS A 14 0.26 -17.24 -17.36
C LYS A 14 1.16 -16.03 -17.10
N ASP A 15 1.11 -15.06 -18.01
CA ASP A 15 1.79 -13.78 -17.85
C ASP A 15 1.04 -12.90 -16.85
N ALA A 16 1.68 -12.67 -15.70
CA ALA A 16 1.15 -11.88 -14.60
C ALA A 16 1.70 -10.44 -14.55
N GLY A 17 2.55 -10.06 -15.51
CA GLY A 17 3.42 -8.90 -15.40
C GLY A 17 4.74 -9.30 -14.72
N GLU A 18 5.83 -9.23 -15.48
CA GLU A 18 7.16 -9.58 -14.97
C GLU A 18 7.74 -8.43 -14.13
N LEU A 19 8.22 -8.75 -12.93
CA LEU A 19 9.09 -7.86 -12.17
C LEU A 19 10.53 -8.25 -12.45
N GLY A 20 11.19 -7.48 -13.32
CA GLY A 20 12.60 -7.65 -13.64
C GLY A 20 13.52 -7.40 -12.44
N ALA A 21 14.73 -7.95 -12.51
CA ALA A 21 15.76 -7.70 -11.50
C ALA A 21 16.03 -6.19 -11.37
N GLY A 22 16.07 -5.69 -10.13
CA GLY A 22 16.28 -4.27 -9.81
C GLY A 22 14.99 -3.44 -9.71
N HIS A 23 13.81 -3.99 -10.01
CA HIS A 23 12.56 -3.27 -9.79
C HIS A 23 12.10 -3.36 -8.33
N THR A 24 11.63 -2.22 -7.80
CA THR A 24 10.98 -2.15 -6.49
C THR A 24 9.51 -1.80 -6.68
N VAL A 25 8.62 -2.52 -6.00
CA VAL A 25 7.18 -2.28 -6.03
C VAL A 25 6.69 -2.04 -4.61
N THR A 26 5.97 -0.94 -4.42
CA THR A 26 5.26 -0.64 -3.18
C THR A 26 3.76 -0.73 -3.43
N ALA A 27 3.07 -1.52 -2.59
CA ALA A 27 1.62 -1.58 -2.57
C ALA A 27 1.13 -1.11 -1.20
N LEU A 28 0.18 -0.18 -1.20
CA LEU A 28 -0.47 0.32 0.00
C LEU A 28 -1.89 -0.23 0.06
N TYR A 29 -2.29 -0.70 1.24
CA TYR A 29 -3.60 -1.25 1.51
C TYR A 29 -4.22 -0.55 2.71
N GLU A 30 -5.50 -0.23 2.61
CA GLU A 30 -6.33 0.11 3.77
C GLU A 30 -7.00 -1.16 4.27
N ILE A 31 -6.85 -1.45 5.57
CA ILE A 31 -7.46 -2.62 6.21
C ILE A 31 -8.59 -2.12 7.09
N ILE A 32 -9.81 -2.62 6.85
CA ILE A 32 -10.99 -2.33 7.65
C ILE A 32 -11.33 -3.58 8.47
N PRO A 33 -11.06 -3.60 9.79
CA PRO A 33 -11.38 -4.75 10.63
C PRO A 33 -12.87 -5.06 10.67
N VAL A 34 -13.21 -6.34 10.86
CA VAL A 34 -14.61 -6.77 11.02
C VAL A 34 -15.24 -6.02 12.20
N GLY A 35 -16.41 -5.43 11.98
CA GLY A 35 -17.13 -4.68 13.00
C GLY A 35 -16.61 -3.25 13.24
N ALA A 36 -15.59 -2.80 12.51
CA ALA A 36 -15.15 -1.40 12.57
C ALA A 36 -16.23 -0.46 12.03
N LYS A 37 -16.52 0.61 12.77
CA LYS A 37 -17.34 1.72 12.26
C LYS A 37 -16.49 2.51 11.26
N THR A 38 -16.80 2.39 9.98
CA THR A 38 -16.13 3.15 8.93
C THR A 38 -17.06 4.18 8.31
N ASN A 39 -16.50 5.34 7.97
CA ASN A 39 -17.14 6.38 7.17
C ASN A 39 -16.98 6.13 5.65
N VAL A 40 -16.20 5.11 5.27
CA VAL A 40 -16.07 4.67 3.88
C VAL A 40 -17.29 3.84 3.51
N LYS A 41 -17.98 4.22 2.44
CA LYS A 41 -19.11 3.44 1.92
C LYS A 41 -18.59 2.14 1.31
N LEU A 42 -18.71 1.06 2.07
CA LEU A 42 -18.42 -0.28 1.56
C LEU A 42 -19.50 -0.68 0.54
N PRO A 43 -19.12 -1.40 -0.54
CA PRO A 43 -20.10 -1.98 -1.44
C PRO A 43 -21.01 -2.93 -0.66
N ASP A 44 -22.32 -2.80 -0.89
CA ASP A 44 -23.32 -3.68 -0.29
C ASP A 44 -23.18 -5.06 -0.93
N ILE A 45 -22.79 -6.05 -0.13
CA ILE A 45 -22.63 -7.43 -0.58
C ILE A 45 -23.63 -8.31 0.17
N ASP A 46 -24.34 -9.14 -0.57
CA ASP A 46 -25.28 -10.10 0.03
C ASP A 46 -24.53 -11.01 1.03
N PRO A 47 -25.13 -11.30 2.20
CA PRO A 47 -24.53 -12.21 3.15
C PRO A 47 -24.27 -13.57 2.50
N LEU A 48 -23.03 -14.05 2.56
CA LEU A 48 -22.65 -15.33 1.94
C LEU A 48 -23.32 -16.49 2.69
N LYS A 49 -24.36 -17.06 2.07
CA LYS A 49 -25.25 -18.09 2.66
C LYS A 49 -24.55 -19.36 3.15
N TYR A 50 -23.41 -19.73 2.54
CA TYR A 50 -22.69 -20.97 2.84
C TYR A 50 -21.34 -20.75 3.52
N GLN A 51 -20.98 -19.50 3.84
CA GLN A 51 -19.75 -19.21 4.54
C GLN A 51 -20.04 -19.04 6.02
N SER A 52 -19.51 -19.94 6.84
CA SER A 52 -19.55 -19.77 8.29
C SER A 52 -18.57 -18.66 8.69
N ASN A 53 -19.09 -17.46 8.94
CA ASN A 53 -18.36 -16.37 9.59
C ASN A 53 -18.17 -16.71 11.08
N ALA A 54 -17.40 -17.76 11.37
CA ALA A 54 -16.88 -17.96 12.71
C ALA A 54 -15.81 -16.88 12.90
N ALA A 55 -16.18 -15.79 13.57
CA ALA A 55 -15.22 -14.82 14.07
C ALA A 55 -14.29 -15.56 15.02
N SER A 56 -13.14 -15.99 14.48
CA SER A 56 -12.13 -16.67 15.26
C SER A 56 -11.59 -15.64 16.26
N THR A 57 -11.94 -15.85 17.54
CA THR A 57 -11.59 -14.98 18.68
C THR A 57 -10.10 -15.05 19.05
N SER A 58 -9.27 -15.61 18.19
CA SER A 58 -7.83 -15.56 18.36
C SER A 58 -7.36 -14.13 18.08
N ASN A 59 -6.47 -13.61 18.92
CA ASN A 59 -5.79 -12.34 18.69
C ASN A 59 -4.94 -12.43 17.41
N PHE A 60 -5.58 -12.30 16.24
CA PHE A 60 -4.90 -12.30 14.96
C PHE A 60 -4.11 -11.01 14.85
N LYS A 61 -2.85 -11.08 15.30
CA LYS A 61 -1.84 -10.11 14.88
C LYS A 61 -1.52 -10.30 13.41
N GLU A 62 -1.75 -11.48 12.81
CA GLU A 62 -1.57 -11.68 11.38
C GLU A 62 -2.72 -11.01 10.60
N LEU A 63 -2.38 -10.02 9.78
CA LEU A 63 -3.32 -9.22 8.99
C LEU A 63 -3.60 -9.87 7.63
N MET A 64 -2.56 -10.38 6.97
CA MET A 64 -2.65 -10.99 5.64
C MET A 64 -1.42 -11.86 5.37
N GLN A 65 -1.52 -12.68 4.33
CA GLN A 65 -0.39 -13.43 3.79
C GLN A 65 -0.04 -12.91 2.40
N VAL A 66 1.23 -12.54 2.20
CA VAL A 66 1.76 -12.13 0.90
C VAL A 66 2.42 -13.32 0.24
N LYS A 67 1.98 -13.65 -0.98
CA LYS A 67 2.56 -14.71 -1.81
C LYS A 67 3.23 -14.07 -3.02
N LEU A 68 4.51 -14.36 -3.22
CA LEU A 68 5.29 -13.89 -4.36
C LEU A 68 5.85 -15.09 -5.11
N ARG A 69 5.66 -15.12 -6.43
CA ARG A 69 6.31 -16.10 -7.30
C ARG A 69 7.41 -15.39 -8.08
N TYR A 70 8.59 -16.01 -8.16
CA TYR A 70 9.72 -15.49 -8.94
C TYR A 70 10.44 -16.62 -9.68
N LYS A 71 11.27 -16.28 -10.67
CA LYS A 71 12.18 -17.20 -11.36
C LYS A 71 13.61 -16.67 -11.18
N GLU A 72 14.59 -17.55 -11.08
CA GLU A 72 15.99 -17.13 -11.16
C GLU A 72 16.29 -16.58 -12.57
N PRO A 73 17.29 -15.71 -12.76
CA PRO A 73 17.59 -15.10 -14.07
C PRO A 73 17.75 -16.12 -15.21
N ASP A 74 18.39 -17.26 -14.94
CA ASP A 74 18.59 -18.36 -15.90
C ASP A 74 17.63 -19.54 -15.67
N GLY A 75 16.66 -19.39 -14.76
CA GLY A 75 15.77 -20.44 -14.30
C GLY A 75 14.44 -20.47 -15.05
N ASN A 76 14.02 -21.64 -15.52
CA ASN A 76 12.71 -21.81 -16.16
C ASN A 76 11.57 -22.17 -15.18
N THR A 77 11.91 -22.46 -13.92
CA THR A 77 10.96 -22.91 -12.89
C THR A 77 10.68 -21.78 -11.90
N SER A 78 9.40 -21.56 -11.58
CA SER A 78 9.02 -20.55 -10.60
C SER A 78 9.09 -21.09 -9.16
N GLN A 79 9.55 -20.23 -8.25
CA GLN A 79 9.63 -20.46 -6.81
C GLN A 79 8.58 -19.61 -6.09
N LEU A 80 7.89 -20.21 -5.11
CA LEU A 80 6.89 -19.53 -4.29
C LEU A 80 7.50 -19.10 -2.95
N LEU A 81 7.44 -17.80 -2.67
CA LEU A 81 7.70 -17.21 -1.37
C LEU A 81 6.37 -16.87 -0.70
N THR A 82 6.27 -17.14 0.60
CA THR A 82 5.08 -16.87 1.40
C THR A 82 5.49 -16.15 2.69
N TYR A 83 4.95 -14.96 2.91
CA TYR A 83 5.27 -14.12 4.05
C TYR A 83 3.99 -13.74 4.81
N PRO A 84 3.85 -14.13 6.09
CA PRO A 84 2.77 -13.62 6.93
C PRO A 84 3.08 -12.17 7.34
N LEU A 85 2.10 -11.28 7.18
CA LEU A 85 2.18 -9.90 7.65
C LEU A 85 1.54 -9.80 9.03
N VAL A 86 2.35 -9.49 10.04
CA VAL A 86 1.91 -9.37 11.43
C VAL A 86 1.89 -7.90 11.85
N ASP A 87 0.76 -7.43 12.35
CA ASP A 87 0.60 -6.15 13.03
C ASP A 87 1.41 -6.15 14.33
N LYS A 88 2.45 -5.32 14.33
CA LYS A 88 3.30 -5.07 15.49
C LYS A 88 2.87 -3.82 16.27
N ALA A 89 1.78 -3.17 15.87
CA ALA A 89 1.29 -1.91 16.43
C ALA A 89 2.38 -0.80 16.46
N VAL A 90 3.22 -0.75 15.41
CA VAL A 90 4.25 0.28 15.27
C VAL A 90 3.57 1.63 15.05
N LYS A 91 3.92 2.62 15.87
CA LYS A 91 3.39 3.98 15.72
C LYS A 91 4.02 4.63 14.49
N LEU A 92 3.27 5.48 13.80
CA LEU A 92 3.73 6.15 12.58
C LEU A 92 5.06 6.90 12.76
N LYS A 93 5.27 7.55 13.91
CA LYS A 93 6.53 8.24 14.24
C LYS A 93 7.75 7.31 14.22
N ASP A 94 7.56 6.05 14.58
CA ASP A 94 8.59 5.01 14.69
C ASP A 94 8.63 4.13 13.42
N ALA A 95 7.83 4.45 12.40
CA ALA A 95 7.85 3.76 11.11
C ALA A 95 9.13 4.11 10.32
N SER A 96 9.50 3.24 9.39
CA SER A 96 10.66 3.48 8.53
C SER A 96 10.45 4.67 7.60
N ASP A 97 11.55 5.29 7.20
CA ASP A 97 11.53 6.39 6.22
C ASP A 97 10.81 5.96 4.93
N ASN A 98 11.04 4.73 4.45
CA ASN A 98 10.34 4.21 3.26
C ASN A 98 8.83 4.15 3.44
N PHE A 99 8.34 3.79 4.63
CA PHE A 99 6.90 3.76 4.90
C PHE A 99 6.32 5.16 4.92
N LYS A 100 6.96 6.09 5.65
CA LYS A 100 6.55 7.49 5.73
C LYS A 100 6.56 8.16 4.35
N PHE A 101 7.62 7.95 3.58
CA PHE A 101 7.74 8.46 2.21
C PHE A 101 6.64 7.91 1.29
N SER A 102 6.41 6.60 1.31
CA SER A 102 5.34 5.99 0.51
C SER A 102 3.96 6.50 0.89
N ALA A 103 3.72 6.70 2.20
CA ALA A 103 2.49 7.30 2.71
C ALA A 103 2.34 8.77 2.28
N ALA A 104 3.42 9.55 2.27
CA ALA A 104 3.44 10.93 1.79
C ALA A 104 3.06 11.01 0.30
N VAL A 105 3.67 10.18 -0.54
CA VAL A 105 3.39 10.10 -1.98
C VAL A 105 1.91 9.75 -2.24
N ALA A 106 1.40 8.73 -1.55
CA ALA A 106 0.00 8.34 -1.69
C ALA A 106 -0.97 9.42 -1.18
N SER A 107 -0.67 10.02 -0.03
CA SER A 107 -1.44 11.12 0.56
C SER A 107 -1.53 12.30 -0.41
N PHE A 108 -0.38 12.76 -0.91
CA PHE A 108 -0.29 13.84 -1.88
C PHE A 108 -1.10 13.56 -3.14
N GLY A 109 -0.94 12.38 -3.74
CA GLY A 109 -1.72 11.98 -4.91
C GLY A 109 -3.22 11.91 -4.66
N MET A 110 -3.65 11.53 -3.45
CA MET A 110 -5.06 11.54 -3.06
C MET A 110 -5.62 12.95 -2.88
N VAL A 111 -4.83 13.87 -2.31
CA VAL A 111 -5.21 15.27 -2.14
C VAL A 111 -5.32 15.96 -3.49
N LEU A 112 -4.30 15.83 -4.35
CA LEU A 112 -4.26 16.45 -5.69
C LEU A 112 -5.47 16.10 -6.57
N ARG A 113 -5.91 14.84 -6.51
CA ARG A 113 -7.03 14.37 -7.34
C ARG A 113 -8.41 14.52 -6.68
N ASP A 114 -8.48 15.19 -5.54
CA ASP A 114 -9.67 15.27 -4.68
C ASP A 114 -10.32 13.89 -4.45
N SER A 115 -9.51 12.90 -4.06
CA SER A 115 -9.98 11.53 -3.93
C SER A 115 -11.08 11.42 -2.87
N PRO A 116 -12.20 10.72 -3.14
CA PRO A 116 -13.23 10.46 -2.12
C PRO A 116 -12.70 9.61 -0.95
N TYR A 117 -11.54 8.97 -1.14
CA TYR A 117 -10.85 8.18 -0.12
C TYR A 117 -9.72 8.94 0.59
N LYS A 118 -9.51 10.24 0.29
CA LYS A 118 -8.44 11.03 0.95
C LYS A 118 -8.66 11.21 2.45
N GLY A 119 -9.89 11.00 2.94
CA GLY A 119 -10.22 11.13 4.36
C GLY A 119 -9.89 12.52 4.88
N LYS A 120 -8.93 12.60 5.81
CA LYS A 120 -8.43 13.86 6.39
C LYS A 120 -7.06 14.29 5.85
N ALA A 121 -6.57 13.63 4.81
CA ALA A 121 -5.30 13.98 4.18
C ALA A 121 -5.31 15.42 3.69
N SER A 122 -4.19 16.12 3.91
CA SER A 122 -3.93 17.48 3.44
C SER A 122 -2.51 17.59 2.89
N PHE A 123 -2.22 18.69 2.19
CA PHE A 123 -0.86 19.01 1.74
C PHE A 123 0.10 19.10 2.93
N ASP A 124 -0.23 19.85 3.98
CA ASP A 124 0.50 19.87 5.26
C ASP A 124 0.89 18.47 5.79
N GLN A 125 -0.06 17.53 5.83
CA GLN A 125 0.20 16.19 6.36
C GLN A 125 1.12 15.39 5.43
N ALA A 126 0.94 15.52 4.12
CA ALA A 126 1.82 14.89 3.14
C ALA A 126 3.25 15.46 3.22
N LEU A 127 3.36 16.80 3.33
CA LEU A 127 4.63 17.50 3.47
C LEU A 127 5.36 17.10 4.76
N GLN A 128 4.65 17.03 5.88
CA GLN A 128 5.21 16.58 7.15
C GLN A 128 5.78 15.16 7.03
N LEU A 129 5.03 14.22 6.44
CA LEU A 129 5.50 12.85 6.25
C LEU A 129 6.70 12.77 5.30
N ALA A 130 6.71 13.59 4.24
CA ALA A 130 7.83 13.66 3.30
C ALA A 130 9.11 14.15 4.00
N LYS A 131 9.03 15.25 4.76
CA LYS A 131 10.15 15.78 5.56
C LYS A 131 10.65 14.81 6.62
N GLU A 132 9.75 14.13 7.34
CA GLU A 132 10.11 13.10 8.31
C GLU A 132 10.73 11.84 7.68
N SER A 133 10.72 11.74 6.35
CA SER A 133 11.20 10.59 5.59
C SER A 133 12.42 10.87 4.71
N GLU A 134 12.98 12.08 4.72
CA GLU A 134 14.09 12.46 3.82
C GLU A 134 15.28 11.48 3.97
N GLY A 135 15.76 11.25 5.19
CA GLY A 135 16.76 10.22 5.48
C GLY A 135 18.04 10.38 4.64
N VAL A 136 18.64 9.26 4.21
CA VAL A 136 19.77 9.28 3.26
C VAL A 136 19.21 9.31 1.83
N ASP A 137 19.40 10.42 1.15
CA ASP A 137 18.88 10.67 -0.20
C ASP A 137 20.00 10.98 -1.18
N LEU A 138 20.72 9.93 -1.62
CA LEU A 138 21.92 10.09 -2.46
C LEU A 138 21.63 10.72 -3.83
N GLU A 139 20.42 10.51 -4.35
CA GLU A 139 20.00 10.98 -5.67
C GLU A 139 19.07 12.21 -5.59
N GLY A 140 18.69 12.65 -4.39
CA GLY A 140 17.88 13.86 -4.17
C GLY A 140 16.37 13.71 -4.43
N TYR A 141 15.86 12.50 -4.71
CA TYR A 141 14.45 12.30 -5.08
C TYR A 141 13.46 12.65 -3.97
N ARG A 142 13.84 12.50 -2.72
CA ARG A 142 12.96 12.83 -1.58
C ARG A 142 12.93 14.32 -1.34
N ALA A 143 14.08 14.98 -1.47
CA ALA A 143 14.16 16.44 -1.45
C ALA A 143 13.33 17.06 -2.59
N GLU A 144 13.48 16.57 -3.82
CA GLU A 144 12.68 17.04 -4.97
C GLU A 144 11.17 16.81 -4.76
N PHE A 145 10.79 15.71 -4.12
CA PHE A 145 9.39 15.45 -3.79
C PHE A 145 8.83 16.41 -2.73
N ILE A 146 9.66 16.82 -1.75
CA ILE A 146 9.28 17.84 -0.76
C ILE A 146 9.02 19.17 -1.47
N ASP A 147 9.94 19.60 -2.34
CA ASP A 147 9.82 20.84 -3.11
C ASP A 147 8.56 20.83 -4.02
N LEU A 148 8.23 19.67 -4.59
CA LEU A 148 7.04 19.48 -5.41
C LEU A 148 5.74 19.69 -4.60
N ILE A 149 5.68 19.19 -3.37
CA ILE A 149 4.51 19.38 -2.50
C ILE A 149 4.36 20.86 -2.15
N GLU A 150 5.44 21.53 -1.76
CA GLU A 150 5.41 22.95 -1.40
C GLU A 150 4.96 23.82 -2.59
N SER A 151 5.49 23.54 -3.78
CA SER A 151 5.08 24.22 -5.00
C SER A 151 3.60 24.01 -5.34
N ALA A 152 3.08 22.81 -5.13
CA ALA A 152 1.68 22.49 -5.40
C ALA A 152 0.73 23.18 -4.41
N GLU A 153 1.11 23.26 -3.13
CA GLU A 153 0.36 23.97 -2.09
C GLU A 153 0.26 25.47 -2.39
N GLU A 154 1.38 26.12 -2.77
CA GLU A 154 1.38 27.53 -3.17
C GLU A 154 0.48 27.84 -4.37
N ILE A 155 0.36 26.90 -5.33
CA ILE A 155 -0.52 27.06 -6.48
C ILE A 155 -1.98 26.89 -6.06
N GLY A 156 -2.28 25.89 -5.22
CA GLY A 156 -3.62 25.62 -4.73
C GLY A 156 -4.21 26.77 -3.90
N ASP A 157 -3.37 27.49 -3.15
CA ASP A 157 -3.79 28.64 -2.33
C ASP A 157 -4.10 29.92 -3.14
N ARG A 158 -3.79 29.94 -4.44
CA ARG A 158 -3.97 31.11 -5.33
C ARG A 158 -5.30 31.10 -6.09
N GLU A 159 -6.13 30.07 -5.97
CA GLU A 159 -7.49 29.98 -6.54
C GLU A 159 -8.59 30.22 -5.49
#